data_AF-A0A1V4EEG8-F1
#
_entry.id   AF-A0A1V4EEG8-F1
#
_cell.length_a   1.000
_cell.length_b   1.000
_cell.length_c   1.000
_cell.angle_alpha   90.00
_cell.angle_beta   90.00
_cell.angle_gamma   90.00
#
_symmetry.space_group_name_H-M   'P 1'
#
loop_
_entity.id
_entity.type
_entity.pdbx_description
1 polymer ?
#
loop_
_entity_poly.entity_id
_entity_poly.type
_entity_poly.pdbx_seq_one_letter_code
_entity_poly.pdbx_strand_id
1 'polypeptide(L)'
;MDTPLTRLTGVRHPVVQTGMGWVAGPRLVSAVANAGGLGILASATMTVGQLAAAIEEVRSRTDAPFGVNLRADAGDAGERVDLLIKHRVKVASFALAPRQELIARLKDAGIVVIPSVGARRHAEKVAAWGADAVLVQGGEGGGHTGAVATTLLLPQVVDAVDIPVIAAGGFFDGRGLAAALAYGAAGVAMGTRFLLTSDSSVPDAVKRTYLGMSETVVTRQVDGMPHRVLRTELVDGLERSGKVSGLVRAVRNAARFKRISGMSWPAMIRDGLAMKHGKELSWSQVLMAANTPMLLKAAMVDGRPDLGVMASGQVVALIDDLPTCEELIDSIVTQAAEVVRGLGGNLAQIM
;
A
#
# COMPACT_ATOMS: atom_id res chain seq x y z
N MET A 1 22.56 -1.48 -2.71
CA MET A 1 22.60 -2.72 -1.91
C MET A 1 22.02 -3.82 -2.77
N ASP A 2 22.72 -4.93 -2.94
CA ASP A 2 22.19 -6.07 -3.72
C ASP A 2 21.43 -7.05 -2.81
N THR A 3 20.18 -7.32 -3.14
CA THR A 3 19.23 -8.15 -2.37
C THR A 3 18.41 -9.02 -3.33
N PRO A 4 17.72 -10.07 -2.83
CA PRO A 4 16.78 -10.82 -3.65
C PRO A 4 15.71 -9.93 -4.32
N LEU A 5 15.25 -8.87 -3.64
CA LEU A 5 14.26 -7.93 -4.19
C LEU A 5 14.81 -7.14 -5.39
N THR A 6 16.02 -6.59 -5.26
CA THR A 6 16.66 -5.81 -6.34
C THR A 6 16.93 -6.68 -7.56
N ARG A 7 17.39 -7.93 -7.36
CA ARG A 7 17.60 -8.89 -8.46
C ARG A 7 16.29 -9.30 -9.15
N LEU A 8 15.23 -9.53 -8.36
CA LEU A 8 13.94 -9.94 -8.88
C LEU A 8 13.27 -8.84 -9.74
N THR A 9 13.30 -7.61 -9.25
CA THR A 9 12.55 -6.48 -9.84
C THR A 9 13.39 -5.61 -10.77
N GLY A 10 14.73 -5.65 -10.67
CA GLY A 10 15.65 -4.82 -11.43
C GLY A 10 15.85 -3.41 -10.89
N VAL A 11 15.31 -3.09 -9.70
CA VAL A 11 15.54 -1.80 -9.03
C VAL A 11 16.92 -1.75 -8.37
N ARG A 12 17.43 -0.55 -8.10
CA ARG A 12 18.78 -0.33 -7.53
C ARG A 12 18.82 -0.48 -6.01
N HIS A 13 17.72 -0.15 -5.34
CA HIS A 13 17.63 -0.10 -3.89
C HIS A 13 16.45 -0.93 -3.37
N PRO A 14 16.59 -1.67 -2.25
CA PRO A 14 15.55 -2.52 -1.68
C PRO A 14 14.49 -1.71 -0.91
N VAL A 15 14.01 -0.63 -1.52
CA VAL A 15 13.06 0.34 -0.96
C VAL A 15 11.86 0.44 -1.88
N VAL A 16 10.67 0.22 -1.34
CA VAL A 16 9.41 0.19 -2.07
C VAL A 16 8.49 1.30 -1.57
N GLN A 17 7.96 2.11 -2.50
CA GLN A 17 6.78 2.94 -2.25
C GLN A 17 5.54 2.08 -2.53
N THR A 18 4.74 1.80 -1.49
CA THR A 18 3.59 0.89 -1.63
C THR A 18 2.38 1.56 -2.29
N GLY A 19 1.53 0.79 -2.95
CA GLY A 19 0.30 1.28 -3.57
C GLY A 19 -0.63 1.93 -2.54
N MET A 20 -0.87 3.23 -2.69
CA MET A 20 -1.76 4.01 -1.84
C MET A 20 -2.83 4.68 -2.71
N GLY A 21 -4.09 4.27 -2.55
CA GLY A 21 -5.21 4.86 -3.31
C GLY A 21 -5.24 6.39 -3.17
N TRP A 22 -5.45 7.10 -4.28
CA TRP A 22 -5.43 8.57 -4.38
C TRP A 22 -4.07 9.27 -4.11
N VAL A 23 -3.04 8.55 -3.64
CA VAL A 23 -1.73 9.13 -3.31
C VAL A 23 -0.67 8.67 -4.31
N ALA A 24 -0.60 7.37 -4.58
CA ALA A 24 0.39 6.76 -5.44
C ALA A 24 0.00 6.88 -6.93
N GLY A 25 0.05 8.12 -7.44
CA GLY A 25 -0.13 8.45 -8.86
C GLY A 25 1.19 8.50 -9.64
N PRO A 26 1.12 8.80 -10.95
CA PRO A 26 2.28 8.72 -11.85
C PRO A 26 3.49 9.54 -11.41
N ARG A 27 3.28 10.75 -10.87
CA ARG A 27 4.35 11.62 -10.38
C ARG A 27 5.16 10.99 -9.25
N LEU A 28 4.50 10.48 -8.21
CA LEU A 28 5.19 9.85 -7.08
C LEU A 28 5.91 8.57 -7.52
N VAL A 29 5.25 7.75 -8.32
CA VAL A 29 5.79 6.46 -8.80
C VAL A 29 7.04 6.66 -9.65
N SER A 30 7.00 7.60 -10.60
CA SER A 30 8.15 7.89 -11.46
C SER A 30 9.31 8.52 -10.69
N ALA A 31 9.04 9.39 -9.70
CA ALA A 31 10.08 9.94 -8.82
C ALA A 31 10.80 8.82 -8.02
N VAL A 32 10.06 7.88 -7.45
CA VAL A 32 10.62 6.73 -6.72
C VAL A 32 11.43 5.82 -7.64
N ALA A 33 10.91 5.54 -8.84
CA ALA A 33 11.60 4.71 -9.83
C ALA A 33 12.90 5.35 -10.32
N ASN A 34 12.90 6.65 -10.60
CA ASN A 34 14.10 7.41 -10.97
C ASN A 34 15.14 7.43 -9.83
N ALA A 35 14.71 7.57 -8.59
CA ALA A 35 15.56 7.43 -7.39
C ALA A 35 16.06 5.99 -7.15
N GLY A 36 15.66 5.02 -8.00
CA GLY A 36 16.16 3.65 -7.95
C GLY A 36 15.44 2.72 -6.97
N GLY A 37 14.35 3.18 -6.34
CA GLY A 37 13.43 2.32 -5.59
C GLY A 37 12.35 1.70 -6.49
N LEU A 38 11.47 0.89 -5.90
CA LEU A 38 10.28 0.36 -6.58
C LEU A 38 9.06 1.25 -6.30
N GLY A 39 8.65 2.05 -7.28
CA GLY A 39 7.38 2.78 -7.24
C GLY A 39 6.21 1.87 -7.60
N ILE A 40 5.11 1.93 -6.85
CA ILE A 40 3.89 1.13 -7.13
C ILE A 40 2.69 2.04 -7.31
N LEU A 41 2.18 2.10 -8.55
CA LEU A 41 0.99 2.85 -8.94
C LEU A 41 -0.28 2.21 -8.35
N ALA A 42 -1.10 3.00 -7.65
CA ALA A 42 -2.35 2.50 -7.08
C ALA A 42 -3.51 2.57 -8.09
N SER A 43 -3.97 1.42 -8.58
CA SER A 43 -5.06 1.39 -9.58
C SER A 43 -6.46 1.31 -8.99
N ALA A 44 -6.59 1.08 -7.68
CA ALA A 44 -7.88 0.78 -7.04
C ALA A 44 -8.94 1.88 -7.19
N THR A 45 -8.50 3.12 -7.44
CA THR A 45 -9.36 4.30 -7.58
C THR A 45 -9.56 4.73 -9.05
N MET A 46 -9.05 3.94 -9.99
CA MET A 46 -9.05 4.24 -11.43
C MET A 46 -9.97 3.29 -12.18
N THR A 47 -10.65 3.76 -13.23
CA THR A 47 -11.20 2.88 -14.27
C THR A 47 -10.07 2.21 -15.06
N VAL A 48 -10.36 1.19 -15.86
CA VAL A 48 -9.36 0.54 -16.72
C VAL A 48 -8.72 1.54 -17.69
N GLY A 49 -9.51 2.43 -18.30
CA GLY A 49 -8.99 3.48 -19.19
C GLY A 49 -8.09 4.48 -18.46
N GLN A 50 -8.44 4.87 -17.23
CA GLN A 50 -7.59 5.73 -16.41
C GLN A 50 -6.29 5.03 -16.00
N LEU A 51 -6.35 3.73 -15.70
CA LEU A 51 -5.16 2.95 -15.42
C LEU A 51 -4.22 2.90 -16.64
N ALA A 52 -4.76 2.70 -17.84
CA ALA A 52 -3.96 2.70 -19.07
C ALA A 52 -3.24 4.04 -19.27
N ALA A 53 -3.96 5.15 -19.13
CA ALA A 53 -3.39 6.49 -19.21
C ALA A 53 -2.31 6.73 -18.13
N ALA A 54 -2.56 6.28 -16.90
CA ALA A 54 -1.61 6.44 -15.80
C ALA A 54 -0.33 5.60 -15.99
N ILE A 55 -0.43 4.40 -16.56
CA ILE A 55 0.72 3.56 -16.93
C ILE A 55 1.57 4.27 -17.99
N GLU A 56 0.94 4.81 -19.03
CA GLU A 56 1.62 5.59 -20.07
C GLU A 56 2.27 6.86 -19.51
N GLU A 57 1.61 7.55 -18.57
CA GLU A 57 2.21 8.71 -17.91
C GLU A 57 3.43 8.35 -17.07
N VAL A 58 3.44 7.20 -16.37
CA VAL A 58 4.67 6.75 -15.68
C VAL A 58 5.78 6.50 -16.70
N ARG A 59 5.48 5.78 -17.79
CA ARG A 59 6.46 5.45 -18.84
C ARG A 59 7.03 6.67 -19.55
N SER A 60 6.26 7.74 -19.71
CA SER A 60 6.77 8.99 -20.31
C SER A 60 7.73 9.75 -19.40
N ARG A 61 7.79 9.40 -18.10
CA ARG A 61 8.61 10.06 -17.08
C ARG A 61 9.82 9.23 -16.62
N THR A 62 9.86 7.93 -16.91
CA THR A 62 10.93 7.04 -16.48
C THR A 62 11.02 5.78 -17.33
N ASP A 63 12.26 5.32 -17.58
CA ASP A 63 12.57 4.00 -18.13
C ASP A 63 12.80 2.95 -17.02
N ALA A 64 12.85 3.37 -15.76
CA ALA A 64 13.10 2.48 -14.63
C ALA A 64 11.89 1.57 -14.34
N PRO A 65 12.11 0.36 -13.79
CA PRO A 65 11.03 -0.57 -13.49
C PRO A 65 10.09 -0.01 -12.41
N PHE A 66 8.79 -0.18 -12.63
CA PHE A 66 7.74 0.17 -11.68
C PHE A 66 6.68 -0.93 -11.59
N GLY A 67 5.88 -0.88 -10.54
CA GLY A 67 4.76 -1.77 -10.31
C GLY A 67 3.39 -1.10 -10.39
N VAL A 68 2.35 -1.93 -10.47
CA VAL A 68 0.96 -1.51 -10.33
C VAL A 68 0.29 -2.37 -9.27
N ASN A 69 -0.40 -1.74 -8.31
CA ASN A 69 -1.20 -2.40 -7.29
C ASN A 69 -2.64 -2.57 -7.76
N LEU A 70 -3.10 -3.83 -7.76
CA LEU A 70 -4.42 -4.27 -8.16
C LEU A 70 -5.23 -4.74 -6.95
N ARG A 71 -6.55 -4.58 -7.04
CA ARG A 71 -7.47 -5.25 -6.11
C ARG A 71 -7.75 -6.66 -6.60
N ALA A 72 -7.42 -7.66 -5.80
CA ALA A 72 -7.68 -9.06 -6.12
C ALA A 72 -9.18 -9.40 -6.23
N ASP A 73 -10.02 -8.64 -5.54
CA ASP A 73 -11.47 -8.85 -5.43
C ASP A 73 -12.29 -8.01 -6.42
N ALA A 74 -11.66 -7.21 -7.27
CA ALA A 74 -12.35 -6.39 -8.25
C ALA A 74 -12.87 -7.25 -9.42
N GLY A 75 -14.11 -7.01 -9.86
CA GLY A 75 -14.70 -7.73 -10.99
C GLY A 75 -13.93 -7.56 -12.31
N ASP A 76 -13.20 -6.46 -12.44
CA ASP A 76 -12.36 -6.12 -13.61
C ASP A 76 -10.88 -6.55 -13.43
N ALA A 77 -10.53 -7.32 -12.41
CA ALA A 77 -9.14 -7.71 -12.12
C ALA A 77 -8.46 -8.44 -13.30
N GLY A 78 -9.21 -9.25 -14.06
CA GLY A 78 -8.70 -9.92 -15.25
C GLY A 78 -8.32 -8.94 -16.36
N GLU A 79 -9.16 -7.93 -16.61
CA GLU A 79 -8.90 -6.89 -17.62
C GLU A 79 -7.70 -6.02 -17.25
N ARG A 80 -7.54 -5.73 -15.95
CA ARG A 80 -6.35 -5.03 -15.45
C ARG A 80 -5.07 -5.85 -15.64
N VAL A 81 -5.13 -7.17 -15.42
CA VAL A 81 -4.00 -8.07 -15.70
C VAL A 81 -3.63 -8.03 -17.18
N ASP A 82 -4.62 -8.09 -18.10
CA ASP A 82 -4.37 -7.98 -19.54
C ASP A 82 -3.70 -6.65 -19.91
N LEU A 83 -4.10 -5.57 -19.25
CA LEU A 83 -3.47 -4.27 -19.43
C LEU A 83 -2.01 -4.26 -18.94
N LEU A 84 -1.72 -4.81 -17.76
CA LEU A 84 -0.35 -4.92 -17.25
C LEU A 84 0.56 -5.72 -18.21
N ILE A 85 0.03 -6.83 -18.76
CA ILE A 85 0.72 -7.68 -19.75
C ILE A 85 0.99 -6.89 -21.03
N LYS A 86 -0.05 -6.25 -21.59
CA LYS A 86 0.05 -5.43 -22.80
C LYS A 86 1.12 -4.35 -22.68
N HIS A 87 1.12 -3.64 -21.54
CA HIS A 87 2.07 -2.56 -21.28
C HIS A 87 3.38 -3.06 -20.66
N ARG A 88 3.61 -4.37 -20.52
CA ARG A 88 4.84 -4.97 -19.95
C ARG A 88 5.26 -4.32 -18.63
N VAL A 89 4.32 -4.12 -17.71
CA VAL A 89 4.62 -3.60 -16.37
C VAL A 89 5.50 -4.60 -15.64
N LYS A 90 6.52 -4.14 -14.91
CA LYS A 90 7.51 -5.05 -14.30
C LYS A 90 6.94 -5.83 -13.12
N VAL A 91 6.11 -5.18 -12.29
CA VAL A 91 5.56 -5.76 -11.07
C VAL A 91 4.04 -5.62 -11.01
N ALA A 92 3.35 -6.73 -10.76
CA ALA A 92 1.95 -6.75 -10.35
C ALA A 92 1.87 -6.95 -8.83
N SER A 93 1.49 -5.91 -8.11
CA SER A 93 1.20 -5.98 -6.68
C SER A 93 -0.29 -6.22 -6.45
N PHE A 94 -0.66 -6.96 -5.40
CA PHE A 94 -2.07 -7.17 -5.07
C PHE A 94 -2.39 -6.75 -3.65
N ALA A 95 -3.49 -6.00 -3.50
CA ALA A 95 -4.21 -5.89 -2.24
C ALA A 95 -5.04 -7.17 -2.07
N LEU A 96 -4.75 -7.94 -1.01
CA LEU A 96 -5.24 -9.29 -0.74
C LEU A 96 -4.66 -10.37 -1.68
N ALA A 97 -4.88 -11.64 -1.34
CA ALA A 97 -4.43 -12.76 -2.15
C ALA A 97 -5.23 -12.83 -3.47
N PRO A 98 -4.58 -12.77 -4.65
CA PRO A 98 -5.24 -12.95 -5.94
C PRO A 98 -5.60 -14.42 -6.18
N ARG A 99 -6.49 -14.68 -7.14
CA ARG A 99 -6.75 -16.06 -7.62
C ARG A 99 -5.48 -16.63 -8.25
N GLN A 100 -5.24 -17.92 -8.04
CA GLN A 100 -4.08 -18.65 -8.60
C GLN A 100 -3.96 -18.47 -10.13
N GLU A 101 -5.09 -18.46 -10.84
CA GLU A 101 -5.15 -18.23 -12.30
C GLU A 101 -4.57 -16.86 -12.72
N LEU A 102 -4.80 -15.81 -11.92
CA LEU A 102 -4.25 -14.48 -12.21
C LEU A 102 -2.74 -14.43 -11.98
N ILE A 103 -2.26 -15.14 -10.96
CA ILE A 103 -0.82 -15.29 -10.71
C ILE A 103 -0.17 -15.99 -11.91
N ALA A 104 -0.70 -17.14 -12.33
CA ALA A 104 -0.17 -17.90 -13.46
C ALA A 104 -0.09 -17.04 -14.74
N ARG A 105 -1.18 -16.36 -15.11
CA ARG A 105 -1.22 -15.49 -16.30
C ARG A 105 -0.17 -14.38 -16.29
N LEU A 106 0.05 -13.73 -15.14
CA LEU A 106 1.06 -12.67 -15.00
C LEU A 106 2.47 -13.24 -15.12
N LYS A 107 2.71 -14.40 -14.51
CA LYS A 107 4.01 -15.08 -14.54
C LYS A 107 4.38 -15.61 -15.92
N ASP A 108 3.42 -16.19 -16.64
CA ASP A 108 3.61 -16.64 -18.02
C ASP A 108 4.01 -15.47 -18.94
N ALA A 109 3.61 -14.25 -18.59
CA ALA A 109 4.00 -13.00 -19.28
C ALA A 109 5.29 -12.37 -18.75
N GLY A 110 5.99 -12.99 -17.78
CA GLY A 110 7.22 -12.50 -17.18
C GLY A 110 7.04 -11.33 -16.20
N ILE A 111 5.83 -11.10 -15.70
CA ILE A 111 5.54 -10.07 -14.69
C ILE A 111 5.76 -10.64 -13.30
N VAL A 112 6.52 -9.93 -12.47
CA VAL A 112 6.78 -10.30 -11.07
C VAL A 112 5.51 -10.07 -10.25
N VAL A 113 5.04 -11.09 -9.55
CA VAL A 113 3.80 -11.03 -8.75
C VAL A 113 4.13 -10.90 -7.25
N ILE A 114 3.67 -9.80 -6.64
CA ILE A 114 3.93 -9.46 -5.22
C ILE A 114 2.62 -9.17 -4.46
N PRO A 115 1.95 -10.19 -3.91
CA PRO A 115 0.77 -10.00 -3.07
C PRO A 115 1.13 -9.41 -1.70
N SER A 116 0.24 -8.56 -1.18
CA SER A 116 0.33 -8.07 0.20
C SER A 116 -0.39 -9.01 1.16
N VAL A 117 0.28 -9.35 2.28
CA VAL A 117 -0.21 -10.28 3.29
C VAL A 117 -0.06 -9.71 4.70
N GLY A 118 -0.98 -10.07 5.59
CA GLY A 118 -0.96 -9.68 7.00
C GLY A 118 -0.96 -10.87 7.97
N ALA A 119 -0.65 -12.07 7.48
CA ALA A 119 -0.59 -13.30 8.28
C ALA A 119 0.28 -14.36 7.58
N ARG A 120 0.99 -15.17 8.37
CA ARG A 120 1.82 -16.30 7.91
C ARG A 120 1.11 -17.21 6.91
N ARG A 121 -0.08 -17.71 7.28
CA ARG A 121 -0.89 -18.58 6.41
C ARG A 121 -1.22 -18.00 5.03
N HIS A 122 -1.29 -16.66 4.92
CA HIS A 122 -1.56 -16.02 3.64
C HIS A 122 -0.30 -16.00 2.77
N ALA A 123 0.88 -15.84 3.38
CA ALA A 123 2.18 -15.93 2.68
C ALA A 123 2.41 -17.34 2.13
N GLU A 124 2.26 -18.37 2.97
CA GLU A 124 2.38 -19.79 2.58
C GLU A 124 1.45 -20.11 1.40
N LYS A 125 0.19 -19.64 1.47
CA LYS A 125 -0.80 -19.85 0.41
C LYS A 125 -0.41 -19.21 -0.92
N VAL A 126 -0.03 -17.94 -0.94
CA VAL A 126 0.32 -17.27 -2.21
C VAL A 126 1.67 -17.75 -2.75
N ALA A 127 2.61 -18.15 -1.89
CA ALA A 127 3.85 -18.79 -2.29
C ALA A 127 3.60 -20.15 -2.96
N ALA A 128 2.74 -20.99 -2.38
CA ALA A 128 2.33 -22.26 -2.99
C ALA A 128 1.59 -22.09 -4.33
N TRP A 129 0.94 -20.94 -4.54
CA TRP A 129 0.32 -20.57 -5.81
C TRP A 129 1.30 -19.95 -6.81
N GLY A 130 2.57 -19.78 -6.41
CA GLY A 130 3.65 -19.34 -7.26
C GLY A 130 3.92 -17.84 -7.23
N ALA A 131 3.49 -17.07 -6.23
CA ALA A 131 3.93 -15.68 -6.09
C ALA A 131 5.47 -15.58 -6.07
N ASP A 132 6.03 -14.51 -6.64
CA ASP A 132 7.49 -14.35 -6.76
C ASP A 132 8.12 -13.70 -5.52
N ALA A 133 7.33 -12.93 -4.77
CA ALA A 133 7.68 -12.35 -3.49
C ALA A 133 6.40 -12.03 -2.71
N VAL A 134 6.52 -11.72 -1.41
CA VAL A 134 5.39 -11.26 -0.59
C VAL A 134 5.73 -9.96 0.13
N LEU A 135 4.78 -9.03 0.16
CA LEU A 135 4.86 -7.84 1.00
C LEU A 135 4.10 -8.11 2.29
N VAL A 136 4.80 -8.11 3.42
CA VAL A 136 4.25 -8.45 4.74
C VAL A 136 4.06 -7.19 5.55
N GLN A 137 2.81 -6.84 5.84
CA GLN A 137 2.48 -5.65 6.64
C GLN A 137 2.10 -6.02 8.07
N GLY A 138 2.86 -5.50 9.04
CA GLY A 138 2.48 -5.52 10.45
C GLY A 138 1.42 -4.48 10.82
N GLY A 139 0.86 -4.65 12.02
CA GLY A 139 -0.26 -3.87 12.55
C GLY A 139 0.00 -2.36 12.67
N GLU A 140 1.26 -1.95 12.69
CA GLU A 140 1.75 -0.57 12.73
C GLU A 140 1.50 0.18 11.41
N GLY A 141 1.31 -0.55 10.31
CA GLY A 141 1.05 0.01 8.98
C GLY A 141 -0.29 0.74 8.89
N GLY A 142 -0.34 1.74 8.01
CA GLY A 142 -1.55 2.51 7.71
C GLY A 142 -2.51 1.77 6.79
N GLY A 143 -3.74 2.25 6.70
CA GLY A 143 -4.75 1.62 5.84
C GLY A 143 -5.34 0.37 6.48
N HIS A 144 -5.84 -0.56 5.66
CA HIS A 144 -6.28 -1.87 6.15
C HIS A 144 -5.11 -2.64 6.77
N THR A 145 -5.26 -3.02 8.04
CA THR A 145 -4.14 -3.61 8.78
C THR A 145 -4.56 -4.74 9.71
N GLY A 146 -3.62 -5.64 10.00
CA GLY A 146 -3.77 -6.69 11.00
C GLY A 146 -3.50 -6.19 12.42
N ALA A 147 -3.53 -7.11 13.39
CA ALA A 147 -3.21 -6.79 14.78
C ALA A 147 -1.78 -7.20 15.19
N VAL A 148 -1.10 -8.04 14.40
CA VAL A 148 0.21 -8.59 14.73
C VAL A 148 1.29 -7.56 14.39
N ALA A 149 2.14 -7.23 15.35
CA ALA A 149 3.28 -6.32 15.16
C ALA A 149 4.28 -6.85 14.12
N THR A 150 4.91 -5.95 13.37
CA THR A 150 5.93 -6.30 12.36
C THR A 150 7.05 -7.14 12.95
N THR A 151 7.51 -6.81 14.16
CA THR A 151 8.61 -7.53 14.85
C THR A 151 8.27 -9.00 15.16
N LEU A 152 6.98 -9.35 15.22
CA LEU A 152 6.53 -10.72 15.41
C LEU A 152 6.16 -11.38 14.09
N LEU A 153 5.46 -10.64 13.21
CA LEU A 153 4.92 -11.19 11.96
C LEU A 153 6.03 -11.45 10.94
N LEU A 154 7.00 -10.54 10.82
CA LEU A 154 8.04 -10.61 9.81
C LEU A 154 8.89 -11.89 9.91
N PRO A 155 9.54 -12.21 11.05
CA PRO A 155 10.36 -13.43 11.15
C PRO A 155 9.51 -14.70 10.93
N GLN A 156 8.27 -14.74 11.44
CA GLN A 156 7.37 -15.86 11.19
C GLN A 156 7.05 -16.11 9.72
N VAL A 157 7.02 -15.06 8.89
CA VAL A 157 6.80 -15.20 7.44
C VAL A 157 8.10 -15.57 6.74
N VAL A 158 9.22 -14.93 7.11
CA VAL A 158 10.56 -15.25 6.56
C VAL A 158 10.87 -16.74 6.74
N ASP A 159 10.62 -17.30 7.93
CA ASP A 159 10.85 -18.71 8.22
C ASP A 159 9.89 -19.67 7.49
N ALA A 160 8.76 -19.16 6.98
CA ALA A 160 7.68 -19.98 6.44
C ALA A 160 7.69 -20.09 4.90
N VAL A 161 8.45 -19.25 4.19
CA VAL A 161 8.47 -19.23 2.72
C VAL A 161 9.88 -19.02 2.17
N ASP A 162 10.19 -19.68 1.06
CA ASP A 162 11.50 -19.53 0.38
C ASP A 162 11.60 -18.31 -0.54
N ILE A 163 10.45 -17.69 -0.86
CA ILE A 163 10.39 -16.50 -1.73
C ILE A 163 10.78 -15.23 -0.96
N PRO A 164 11.35 -14.21 -1.63
CA PRO A 164 11.68 -12.93 -1.00
C PRO A 164 10.51 -12.30 -0.23
N VAL A 165 10.80 -11.86 1.00
CA VAL A 165 9.84 -11.17 1.86
C VAL A 165 10.18 -9.68 1.94
N ILE A 166 9.22 -8.80 1.67
CA ILE A 166 9.36 -7.35 1.75
C ILE A 166 8.63 -6.88 3.01
N ALA A 167 9.35 -6.26 3.94
CA ALA A 167 8.79 -5.86 5.23
C ALA A 167 8.05 -4.52 5.13
N ALA A 168 6.84 -4.44 5.69
CA ALA A 168 6.03 -3.22 5.69
C ALA A 168 5.37 -2.99 7.06
N GLY A 169 5.05 -1.73 7.35
CA GLY A 169 4.48 -1.31 8.64
C GLY A 169 5.56 -1.03 9.68
N GLY A 170 5.64 0.21 10.17
CA GLY A 170 6.64 0.61 11.18
C GLY A 170 7.97 1.11 10.61
N PHE A 171 8.22 1.01 9.30
CA PHE A 171 9.45 1.48 8.66
C PHE A 171 9.31 2.91 8.10
N PHE A 172 10.33 3.74 8.31
CA PHE A 172 10.38 5.12 7.79
C PHE A 172 11.80 5.65 7.49
N ASP A 173 12.86 4.95 7.91
CA ASP A 173 14.25 5.38 7.76
C ASP A 173 15.22 4.19 7.48
N GLY A 174 16.52 4.47 7.41
CA GLY A 174 17.57 3.47 7.16
C GLY A 174 17.81 2.51 8.32
N ARG A 175 17.56 2.91 9.58
CA ARG A 175 17.57 1.97 10.73
C ARG A 175 16.50 0.90 10.54
N GLY A 176 15.32 1.31 10.08
CA GLY A 176 14.24 0.40 9.72
C GLY A 176 14.63 -0.59 8.63
N LEU A 177 15.28 -0.12 7.55
CA LEU A 177 15.79 -1.01 6.50
C LEU A 177 16.84 -2.00 7.05
N ALA A 178 17.82 -1.53 7.82
CA ALA A 178 18.82 -2.41 8.42
C ALA A 178 18.19 -3.48 9.34
N ALA A 179 17.20 -3.10 10.16
CA ALA A 179 16.47 -4.03 11.01
C ALA A 179 15.68 -5.06 10.19
N ALA A 180 14.99 -4.64 9.12
CA ALA A 180 14.27 -5.56 8.25
C ALA A 180 15.20 -6.58 7.58
N LEU A 181 16.36 -6.14 7.08
CA LEU A 181 17.38 -7.02 6.52
C LEU A 181 17.90 -8.01 7.58
N ALA A 182 18.10 -7.56 8.82
CA ALA A 182 18.51 -8.44 9.92
C ALA A 182 17.45 -9.50 10.29
N TYR A 183 16.16 -9.20 10.12
CA TYR A 183 15.08 -10.19 10.21
C TYR A 183 15.00 -11.15 9.02
N GLY A 184 15.85 -10.98 7.99
CA GLY A 184 15.85 -11.79 6.77
C GLY A 184 14.93 -11.29 5.66
N ALA A 185 14.37 -10.09 5.77
CA ALA A 185 13.64 -9.46 4.67
C ALA A 185 14.59 -9.11 3.51
N ALA A 186 14.05 -9.06 2.29
CA ALA A 186 14.74 -8.62 1.10
C ALA A 186 14.69 -7.10 0.87
N GLY A 187 13.93 -6.38 1.69
CA GLY A 187 13.77 -4.92 1.62
C GLY A 187 12.60 -4.41 2.46
N VAL A 188 12.33 -3.11 2.36
CA VAL A 188 11.22 -2.45 3.07
C VAL A 188 10.24 -1.78 2.12
N ALA A 189 8.97 -1.78 2.48
CA ALA A 189 7.92 -1.03 1.82
C ALA A 189 7.31 0.00 2.78
N MET A 190 7.13 1.22 2.30
CA MET A 190 6.66 2.35 3.09
C MET A 190 5.51 3.06 2.39
N GLY A 191 4.46 3.37 3.15
CA GLY A 191 3.33 4.19 2.70
C GLY A 191 3.47 5.63 3.20
N THR A 192 3.21 5.83 4.49
CA THR A 192 3.25 7.14 5.16
C THR A 192 4.51 7.95 4.83
N ARG A 193 5.70 7.32 4.84
CA ARG A 193 6.97 8.00 4.55
C ARG A 193 7.03 8.58 3.14
N PHE A 194 6.52 7.86 2.13
CA PHE A 194 6.47 8.33 0.74
C PHE A 194 5.28 9.24 0.44
N LEU A 195 4.21 9.19 1.23
CA LEU A 195 3.15 10.20 1.20
C LEU A 195 3.73 11.57 1.58
N LEU A 196 4.64 11.59 2.56
CA LEU A 196 5.32 12.76 3.11
C LEU A 196 6.65 13.04 2.39
N THR A 197 6.60 13.11 1.06
CA THR A 197 7.68 13.64 0.21
C THR A 197 7.18 14.84 -0.57
N SER A 198 8.10 15.66 -1.09
CA SER A 198 7.77 16.79 -1.98
C SER A 198 7.23 16.33 -3.34
N ASP A 199 7.57 15.11 -3.78
CA ASP A 199 7.09 14.50 -5.04
C ASP A 199 5.65 13.97 -4.98
N SER A 200 5.14 13.68 -3.78
CA SER A 200 3.75 13.29 -3.57
C SER A 200 2.80 14.43 -3.97
N SER A 201 1.77 14.11 -4.75
CA SER A 201 0.77 15.10 -5.19
C SER A 201 -0.29 15.43 -4.13
N VAL A 202 -0.19 14.86 -2.93
CA VAL A 202 -1.10 15.17 -1.82
C VAL A 202 -0.97 16.66 -1.48
N PRO A 203 -2.08 17.40 -1.30
CA PRO A 203 -2.03 18.83 -0.99
C PRO A 203 -1.21 19.15 0.26
N ASP A 204 -0.44 20.23 0.24
CA ASP A 204 0.46 20.60 1.34
C ASP A 204 -0.27 20.84 2.66
N ALA A 205 -1.51 21.32 2.63
CA ALA A 205 -2.34 21.46 3.83
C ALA A 205 -2.58 20.11 4.54
N VAL A 206 -2.74 19.04 3.74
CA VAL A 206 -2.93 17.68 4.26
C VAL A 206 -1.60 17.16 4.79
N LYS A 207 -0.49 17.32 4.05
CA LYS A 207 0.86 16.92 4.53
C LYS A 207 1.22 17.62 5.85
N ARG A 208 0.94 18.92 5.98
CA ARG A 208 1.11 19.68 7.24
C ARG A 208 0.28 19.09 8.39
N THR A 209 -0.93 18.60 8.09
CA THR A 209 -1.74 17.91 9.10
C THR A 209 -1.03 16.64 9.56
N TYR A 210 -0.51 15.82 8.65
CA TYR A 210 0.25 14.62 9.01
C TYR A 210 1.47 14.93 9.89
N LEU A 211 2.28 15.93 9.52
CA LEU A 211 3.48 16.33 10.29
C LEU A 211 3.14 16.83 11.70
N GLY A 212 1.92 17.34 11.92
CA GLY A 212 1.45 17.78 13.24
C GLY A 212 0.81 16.69 14.10
N MET A 213 0.63 15.47 13.58
CA MET A 213 -0.07 14.39 14.29
C MET A 213 0.89 13.42 14.97
N SER A 214 0.57 13.08 16.21
CA SER A 214 1.28 12.05 17.00
C SER A 214 0.48 10.76 17.19
N GLU A 215 -0.83 10.77 16.88
CA GLU A 215 -1.73 9.65 17.19
C GLU A 215 -2.39 9.04 15.95
N THR A 216 -2.50 7.71 15.98
CA THR A 216 -3.32 6.93 15.04
C THR A 216 -4.27 6.03 15.81
N VAL A 217 -5.40 5.67 15.19
CA VAL A 217 -6.37 4.72 15.73
C VAL A 217 -6.68 3.65 14.68
N VAL A 218 -6.91 2.42 15.14
CA VAL A 218 -7.46 1.34 14.30
C VAL A 218 -8.96 1.30 14.53
N THR A 219 -9.74 1.64 13.51
CA THR A 219 -11.19 1.67 13.60
C THR A 219 -11.82 0.80 12.51
N ARG A 220 -13.02 0.28 12.78
CA ARG A 220 -13.86 -0.41 11.77
C ARG A 220 -14.98 0.49 11.24
N GLN A 221 -15.12 1.71 11.77
CA GLN A 221 -16.23 2.60 11.42
C GLN A 221 -16.09 3.27 10.05
N VAL A 222 -14.94 3.11 9.39
CA VAL A 222 -14.67 3.65 8.06
C VAL A 222 -15.32 2.78 6.98
N ASP A 223 -15.02 1.48 6.95
CA ASP A 223 -15.51 0.53 5.93
C ASP A 223 -15.94 -0.85 6.48
N GLY A 224 -15.95 -1.03 7.79
CA GLY A 224 -16.27 -2.31 8.43
C GLY A 224 -15.07 -3.25 8.60
N MET A 225 -13.91 -2.92 8.05
CA MET A 225 -12.66 -3.66 8.21
C MET A 225 -11.69 -2.87 9.11
N PRO A 226 -10.76 -3.52 9.83
CA PRO A 226 -9.76 -2.79 10.62
C PRO A 226 -8.91 -1.88 9.73
N HIS A 227 -9.00 -0.57 9.99
CA HIS A 227 -8.37 0.46 9.18
C HIS A 227 -7.62 1.43 10.11
N ARG A 228 -6.29 1.54 9.95
CA ARG A 228 -5.45 2.48 10.70
C ARG A 228 -5.40 3.84 10.02
N VAL A 229 -5.82 4.86 10.76
CA VAL A 229 -5.98 6.23 10.29
C VAL A 229 -5.45 7.20 11.36
N LEU A 230 -5.15 8.44 10.96
CA LEU A 230 -4.90 9.53 11.91
C LEU A 230 -6.11 9.70 12.82
N ARG A 231 -5.88 9.93 14.12
CA ARG A 231 -6.96 10.30 15.03
C ARG A 231 -7.32 11.76 14.77
N THR A 232 -8.53 11.99 14.25
CA THR A 232 -9.07 13.33 13.97
C THR A 232 -10.47 13.46 14.55
N GLU A 233 -10.97 14.69 14.68
CA GLU A 233 -12.35 14.93 15.16
C GLU A 233 -13.41 14.18 14.34
N LEU A 234 -13.18 14.05 13.02
CA LEU A 234 -14.04 13.26 12.14
C LEU A 234 -14.04 11.79 12.56
N VAL A 235 -12.87 11.21 12.80
CA VAL A 235 -12.72 9.81 13.20
C VAL A 235 -13.33 9.60 14.59
N ASP A 236 -13.04 10.46 15.56
CA ASP A 236 -13.66 10.40 16.88
C ASP A 236 -15.18 10.56 16.82
N GLY A 237 -15.68 11.37 15.88
CA GLY A 237 -17.10 11.49 15.57
C GLY A 237 -17.69 10.19 15.02
N LEU A 238 -16.98 9.51 14.12
CA LEU A 238 -17.38 8.21 13.58
C LEU A 238 -17.43 7.13 14.66
N GLU A 239 -16.44 7.09 15.56
CA GLU A 239 -16.40 6.12 16.68
C GLU A 239 -17.50 6.34 17.72
N ARG A 240 -17.92 7.59 17.92
CA ARG A 240 -19.03 7.95 18.82
C ARG A 240 -20.42 7.76 18.20
N SER A 241 -20.54 7.77 16.88
CA SER A 241 -21.84 7.69 16.19
C SER A 241 -22.45 6.28 16.20
N GLY A 242 -23.69 6.16 16.70
CA GLY A 242 -24.43 4.90 16.74
C GLY A 242 -24.89 4.38 15.37
N LYS A 243 -25.38 3.13 15.31
CA LYS A 243 -25.70 2.38 14.08
C LYS A 243 -26.67 3.09 13.10
N VAL A 244 -27.53 3.99 13.59
CA VAL A 244 -28.60 4.64 12.79
C VAL A 244 -28.05 5.80 11.93
N SER A 245 -27.19 6.66 12.47
CA SER A 245 -26.60 7.78 11.72
C SER A 245 -25.60 7.31 10.66
N GLY A 246 -24.95 6.16 10.88
CA GLY A 246 -24.05 5.52 9.92
C GLY A 246 -24.75 5.11 8.61
N LEU A 247 -26.00 4.63 8.69
CA LEU A 247 -26.76 4.15 7.53
C LEU A 247 -27.11 5.29 6.56
N VAL A 248 -27.60 6.41 7.07
CA VAL A 248 -27.98 7.60 6.27
C VAL A 248 -26.75 8.19 5.56
N ARG A 249 -25.62 8.25 6.25
CA ARG A 249 -24.36 8.76 5.70
C ARG A 249 -23.82 7.83 4.61
N ALA A 250 -23.91 6.52 4.79
CA ALA A 250 -23.44 5.54 3.81
C ALA A 250 -24.20 5.62 2.48
N VAL A 251 -25.53 5.80 2.50
CA VAL A 251 -26.36 5.95 1.28
C VAL A 251 -25.98 7.19 0.48
N ARG A 252 -25.83 8.35 1.15
CA ARG A 252 -25.47 9.62 0.49
C ARG A 252 -24.09 9.51 -0.19
N ASN A 253 -23.18 8.78 0.42
CA ASN A 253 -21.83 8.62 -0.08
C ASN A 253 -21.71 7.57 -1.21
N ALA A 254 -22.48 6.49 -1.18
CA ALA A 254 -22.57 5.55 -2.31
C ALA A 254 -23.03 6.26 -3.60
N ALA A 255 -24.01 7.18 -3.49
CA ALA A 255 -24.47 8.00 -4.61
C ALA A 255 -23.41 9.00 -5.13
N ARG A 256 -22.44 9.40 -4.29
CA ARG A 256 -21.31 10.25 -4.68
C ARG A 256 -20.19 9.41 -5.32
N PHE A 257 -19.90 8.23 -4.77
CA PHE A 257 -18.94 7.27 -5.32
C PHE A 257 -19.31 6.87 -6.74
N LYS A 258 -20.59 6.53 -7.00
CA LYS A 258 -21.09 6.23 -8.35
C LYS A 258 -20.75 7.33 -9.37
N ARG A 259 -20.94 8.60 -8.99
CA ARG A 259 -20.67 9.75 -9.87
C ARG A 259 -19.18 9.90 -10.20
N ILE A 260 -18.29 9.53 -9.28
CA ILE A 260 -16.84 9.67 -9.44
C ILE A 260 -16.23 8.44 -10.11
N SER A 261 -16.71 7.23 -9.79
CA SER A 261 -16.18 5.98 -10.34
C SER A 261 -16.69 5.67 -11.76
N GLY A 262 -17.74 6.36 -12.21
CA GLY A 262 -18.37 6.09 -13.51
C GLY A 262 -19.11 4.76 -13.58
N MET A 263 -19.27 4.05 -12.46
CA MET A 263 -19.86 2.72 -12.41
C MET A 263 -21.39 2.74 -12.54
N SER A 264 -21.95 1.72 -13.19
CA SER A 264 -23.40 1.49 -13.24
C SER A 264 -23.91 0.92 -11.91
N TRP A 265 -25.19 1.13 -11.60
CA TRP A 265 -25.82 0.54 -10.41
C TRP A 265 -25.71 -1.00 -10.37
N PRO A 266 -25.94 -1.73 -11.48
CA PRO A 266 -25.73 -3.17 -11.50
C PRO A 266 -24.29 -3.60 -11.23
N ALA A 267 -23.30 -2.85 -11.73
CA ALA A 267 -21.89 -3.14 -11.47
C ALA A 267 -21.53 -2.94 -10.00
N MET A 268 -22.01 -1.86 -9.37
CA MET A 268 -21.80 -1.59 -7.95
C MET A 268 -22.44 -2.66 -7.05
N ILE A 269 -23.65 -3.12 -7.39
CA ILE A 269 -24.32 -4.21 -6.67
C ILE A 269 -23.55 -5.52 -6.84
N ARG A 270 -23.08 -5.82 -8.07
CA ARG A 270 -22.28 -7.01 -8.35
C ARG A 270 -20.97 -7.02 -7.57
N ASP A 271 -20.27 -5.88 -7.53
CA ASP A 271 -19.05 -5.72 -6.74
C ASP A 271 -19.32 -5.82 -5.24
N GLY A 272 -20.41 -5.23 -4.76
CA GLY A 272 -20.83 -5.38 -3.36
C GLY A 272 -21.17 -6.82 -2.99
N LEU A 273 -21.83 -7.56 -3.89
CA LEU A 273 -22.10 -8.99 -3.75
C LEU A 273 -20.81 -9.82 -3.78
N ALA A 274 -19.86 -9.49 -4.66
CA ALA A 274 -18.55 -10.14 -4.71
C ALA A 274 -17.74 -9.87 -3.42
N MET A 275 -17.81 -8.66 -2.85
CA MET A 275 -17.18 -8.34 -1.56
C MET A 275 -17.82 -9.09 -0.38
N LYS A 276 -19.12 -9.37 -0.44
CA LYS A 276 -19.84 -10.19 0.55
C LYS A 276 -19.56 -11.69 0.38
N HIS A 277 -19.28 -12.13 -0.84
CA HIS A 277 -19.00 -13.52 -1.13
C HIS A 277 -17.61 -13.92 -0.58
N GLY A 278 -17.60 -14.68 0.51
CA GLY A 278 -16.37 -15.12 1.20
C GLY A 278 -15.95 -14.28 2.42
N LYS A 279 -16.76 -13.29 2.83
CA LYS A 279 -16.56 -12.50 4.06
C LYS A 279 -17.89 -12.36 4.83
N GLU A 280 -17.91 -12.54 6.15
CA GLU A 280 -19.09 -12.31 7.00
C GLU A 280 -19.39 -10.81 7.18
N LEU A 281 -19.68 -10.10 6.09
CA LEU A 281 -20.02 -8.67 6.11
C LEU A 281 -21.53 -8.46 6.05
N SER A 282 -22.04 -7.61 6.93
CA SER A 282 -23.41 -7.08 6.90
C SER A 282 -23.60 -6.07 5.77
N TRP A 283 -24.84 -5.86 5.33
CA TRP A 283 -25.16 -4.89 4.26
C TRP A 283 -24.79 -3.44 4.61
N SER A 284 -24.78 -3.07 5.89
CA SER A 284 -24.28 -1.77 6.34
C SER A 284 -22.78 -1.64 6.16
N GLN A 285 -22.00 -2.70 6.41
CA GLN A 285 -20.55 -2.72 6.16
C GLN A 285 -20.23 -2.62 4.65
N VAL A 286 -21.01 -3.27 3.79
CA VAL A 286 -20.88 -3.12 2.32
C VAL A 286 -21.08 -1.67 1.88
N LEU A 287 -22.08 -0.97 2.43
CA LEU A 287 -22.32 0.45 2.13
C LEU A 287 -21.22 1.37 2.70
N MET A 288 -20.67 1.08 3.87
CA MET A 288 -19.53 1.83 4.43
C MET A 288 -18.26 1.66 3.58
N ALA A 289 -18.00 0.45 3.09
CA ALA A 289 -16.90 0.17 2.17
C ALA A 289 -16.99 1.00 0.87
N ALA A 290 -18.20 1.25 0.37
CA ALA A 290 -18.42 2.11 -0.80
C ALA A 290 -18.17 3.61 -0.52
N ASN A 291 -18.29 4.06 0.73
CA ASN A 291 -18.05 5.45 1.13
C ASN A 291 -16.56 5.77 1.33
N THR A 292 -15.78 4.80 1.79
CA THR A 292 -14.38 5.02 2.17
C THR A 292 -13.52 5.67 1.08
N PRO A 293 -13.61 5.29 -0.21
CA PRO A 293 -12.90 5.98 -1.27
C PRO A 293 -13.22 7.49 -1.37
N MET A 294 -14.42 7.92 -0.98
CA MET A 294 -14.84 9.33 -0.98
C MET A 294 -14.26 10.10 0.19
N LEU A 295 -14.24 9.50 1.39
CA LEU A 295 -13.60 10.11 2.56
C LEU A 295 -12.08 10.22 2.36
N LEU A 296 -11.45 9.19 1.80
CA LEU A 296 -10.03 9.24 1.44
C LEU A 296 -9.78 10.32 0.37
N LYS A 297 -10.61 10.40 -0.67
CA LYS A 297 -10.49 11.42 -1.72
C LYS A 297 -10.60 12.85 -1.17
N ALA A 298 -11.54 13.08 -0.24
CA ALA A 298 -11.75 14.40 0.34
C ALA A 298 -10.47 14.94 1.00
N ALA A 299 -9.74 14.11 1.74
CA ALA A 299 -8.45 14.50 2.29
C ALA A 299 -7.36 14.49 1.19
N MET A 300 -7.11 13.34 0.56
CA MET A 300 -5.93 13.12 -0.28
C MET A 300 -5.91 13.93 -1.59
N VAL A 301 -7.07 14.33 -2.11
CA VAL A 301 -7.21 15.02 -3.40
C VAL A 301 -7.85 16.40 -3.22
N ASP A 302 -8.98 16.47 -2.52
CA ASP A 302 -9.73 17.73 -2.40
C ASP A 302 -9.11 18.69 -1.35
N GLY A 303 -8.07 18.26 -0.62
CA GLY A 303 -7.36 19.09 0.35
C GLY A 303 -8.17 19.41 1.61
N ARG A 304 -9.12 18.55 1.96
CA ARG A 304 -10.05 18.71 3.09
C ARG A 304 -9.75 17.70 4.20
N PRO A 305 -8.66 17.89 4.98
CA PRO A 305 -8.30 16.99 6.07
C PRO A 305 -9.36 16.96 7.18
N ASP A 306 -10.19 18.00 7.29
CA ASP A 306 -11.34 18.11 8.21
C ASP A 306 -12.52 17.21 7.81
N LEU A 307 -12.68 16.90 6.52
CA LEU A 307 -13.80 16.12 5.99
C LEU A 307 -13.41 14.71 5.54
N GLY A 308 -12.13 14.42 5.49
CA GLY A 308 -11.60 13.16 4.96
C GLY A 308 -10.96 12.27 6.02
N VAL A 309 -10.93 10.99 5.71
CA VAL A 309 -10.18 10.01 6.49
C VAL A 309 -8.75 9.98 5.94
N MET A 310 -7.76 9.95 6.84
CA MET A 310 -6.35 10.01 6.48
C MET A 310 -5.65 8.74 6.95
N ALA A 311 -5.46 7.79 6.03
CA ALA A 311 -4.75 6.55 6.34
C ALA A 311 -3.28 6.86 6.65
N SER A 312 -2.78 6.32 7.77
CA SER A 312 -1.38 6.49 8.15
C SER A 312 -0.93 5.40 9.11
N GLY A 313 0.33 4.98 9.01
CA GLY A 313 0.97 4.13 9.99
C GLY A 313 1.38 4.91 11.24
N GLN A 314 1.76 4.18 12.29
CA GLN A 314 2.22 4.79 13.56
C GLN A 314 3.49 5.64 13.40
N VAL A 315 4.29 5.37 12.36
CA VAL A 315 5.51 6.14 12.04
C VAL A 315 5.26 7.61 11.75
N VAL A 316 4.00 8.05 11.54
CA VAL A 316 3.69 9.46 11.30
C VAL A 316 4.21 10.38 12.40
N ALA A 317 4.20 9.90 13.66
CA ALA A 317 4.68 10.66 14.80
C ALA A 317 6.21 10.84 14.83
N LEU A 318 6.94 10.16 13.94
CA LEU A 318 8.40 10.15 13.85
C LEU A 318 8.91 10.87 12.59
N ILE A 319 8.02 11.48 11.81
CA ILE A 319 8.31 12.13 10.54
C ILE A 319 8.03 13.63 10.67
N ASP A 320 9.05 14.45 10.45
CA ASP A 320 9.03 15.92 10.62
C ASP A 320 9.48 16.70 9.37
N ASP A 321 9.76 16.00 8.27
CA ASP A 321 10.31 16.57 7.02
C ASP A 321 9.53 16.14 5.77
N LEU A 322 9.82 16.78 4.63
CA LEU A 322 9.22 16.51 3.31
C LEU A 322 10.30 16.46 2.21
N PRO A 323 11.27 15.52 2.28
CA PRO A 323 12.33 15.40 1.28
C PRO A 323 11.76 15.03 -0.10
N THR A 324 12.56 15.20 -1.14
CA THR A 324 12.31 14.51 -2.42
C THR A 324 12.43 12.99 -2.24
N CYS A 325 11.86 12.23 -3.17
CA CYS A 325 12.02 10.78 -3.19
C CYS A 325 13.49 10.35 -3.34
N GLU A 326 14.30 11.13 -4.06
CA GLU A 326 15.74 10.90 -4.23
C GLU A 326 16.48 11.07 -2.90
N GLU A 327 16.37 12.24 -2.26
CA GLU A 327 16.98 12.50 -0.94
C GLU A 327 16.56 11.47 0.10
N LEU A 328 15.28 11.09 0.11
CA LEU A 328 14.75 10.09 1.03
C LEU A 328 15.39 8.72 0.84
N ILE A 329 15.42 8.22 -0.41
CA ILE A 329 15.97 6.88 -0.70
C ILE A 329 17.47 6.86 -0.45
N ASP A 330 18.20 7.89 -0.87
CA ASP A 330 19.63 8.00 -0.64
C ASP A 330 19.96 8.00 0.85
N SER A 331 19.23 8.80 1.64
CA SER A 331 19.37 8.83 3.10
C SER A 331 19.11 7.46 3.74
N ILE A 332 18.01 6.79 3.36
CA ILE A 332 17.65 5.45 3.88
C ILE A 332 18.75 4.44 3.58
N VAL A 333 19.23 4.39 2.33
CA VAL A 333 20.23 3.39 1.91
C VAL A 333 21.58 3.67 2.56
N THR A 334 21.97 4.94 2.64
CA THR A 334 23.24 5.35 3.26
C THR A 334 23.24 5.03 4.75
N GLN A 335 22.22 5.46 5.48
CA GLN A 335 22.07 5.18 6.91
C GLN A 335 21.97 3.67 7.17
N ALA A 336 21.24 2.91 6.36
CA ALA A 336 21.18 1.46 6.51
C ALA A 336 22.56 0.80 6.32
N ALA A 337 23.36 1.26 5.36
CA ALA A 337 24.70 0.74 5.11
C ALA A 337 25.63 1.03 6.29
N GLU A 338 25.53 2.21 6.89
CA GLU A 338 26.27 2.60 8.09
C GLU A 338 25.89 1.75 9.29
N VAL A 339 24.59 1.54 9.54
CA VAL A 339 24.09 0.70 10.64
C VAL A 339 24.59 -0.74 10.49
N VAL A 340 24.46 -1.33 9.30
CA VAL A 340 24.92 -2.71 9.05
C VAL A 340 26.44 -2.82 9.22
N ARG A 341 27.21 -1.84 8.73
CA ARG A 341 28.67 -1.82 8.90
C ARG A 341 29.07 -1.71 10.38
N GLY A 342 28.38 -0.86 11.14
CA GLY A 342 28.59 -0.71 12.59
C GLY A 342 28.30 -2.00 13.35
N LEU A 343 27.20 -2.69 13.01
CA LEU A 343 26.87 -3.99 13.61
C LEU A 343 27.94 -5.05 13.31
N GLY A 344 28.44 -5.11 12.07
CA GLY A 344 29.53 -6.02 11.71
C GLY A 344 30.82 -5.74 12.49
N GLY A 345 31.15 -4.47 12.72
CA GLY A 345 32.29 -4.07 13.55
C GLY A 345 32.16 -4.52 15.00
N ASN A 346 30.97 -4.37 15.60
CA ASN A 346 30.72 -4.82 16.96
C ASN A 346 30.79 -6.34 17.11
N LEU A 347 30.24 -7.10 16.15
CA LEU A 347 30.28 -8.57 16.18
C LEU A 347 31.71 -9.10 16.07
N ALA A 348 32.56 -8.46 15.26
CA ALA A 348 33.97 -8.80 15.15
C ALA A 348 34.77 -8.54 16.44
N GLN A 349 34.24 -7.77 17.40
CA GLN A 349 34.85 -7.57 18.72
C GLN A 349 34.37 -8.60 19.76
N ILE A 350 33.27 -9.31 19.48
CA ILE A 350 32.65 -10.29 20.38
C ILE A 350 33.02 -11.73 20.00
N MET A 351 33.42 -11.96 18.75
CA MET A 351 33.94 -13.24 18.23
C MET A 351 35.45 -13.34 18.40
#